data_AF-A0A482RE65-F1
#
_entry.id   AF-A0A482RE65-F1
#
_cell.length_a   1.000
_cell.length_b   1.000
_cell.length_c   1.000
_cell.angle_alpha   90.00
_cell.angle_beta   90.00
_cell.angle_gamma   90.00
#
_symmetry.space_group_name_H-M   'P 1'
#
loop_
_entity.id
_entity.type
_entity.pdbx_description
1 polymer ?
#
loop_
_entity_poly.entity_id
_entity_poly.type
_entity_poly.pdbx_seq_one_letter_code
_entity_poly.pdbx_strand_id
1 'polypeptide(L)' 'MLRMPRQLPPSCSLCALLCACLRSPLCSTRYGGCEPHTIAAYVGGVASQEALKLITGLFVPIGNTHVFNGIAAVGAMYLL' A
#
# COMPACT_ATOMS: atom_id res chain seq x y z
N MET A 1 -36.58 5.63 16.23
CA MET A 1 -36.02 4.44 15.56
C MET A 1 -35.47 4.86 14.19
N LEU A 2 -34.18 5.19 14.12
CA LEU A 2 -33.46 5.32 12.85
C LEU A 2 -32.83 3.95 12.56
N ARG A 3 -33.22 3.30 11.46
CA ARG A 3 -32.59 2.07 10.98
C ARG A 3 -31.14 2.37 10.62
N MET A 4 -30.20 1.97 11.46
CA MET A 4 -28.81 1.82 11.04
C MET A 4 -28.73 0.71 9.98
N PRO A 5 -28.16 0.96 8.79
CA PRO A 5 -27.86 -0.10 7.85
C PRO A 5 -26.83 -1.04 8.49
N ARG A 6 -27.11 -2.35 8.42
CA ARG A 6 -26.21 -3.41 8.84
C ARG A 6 -24.88 -3.34 8.08
N GLN A 7 -23.79 -3.35 8.85
CA GLN A 7 -22.43 -3.80 8.50
C GLN A 7 -21.79 -3.18 7.26
N LEU A 8 -21.17 -2.01 7.47
CA LEU A 8 -20.03 -1.58 6.66
C LEU A 8 -18.76 -2.29 7.21
N PRO A 9 -17.90 -2.90 6.37
CA PRO A 9 -16.69 -3.56 6.85
C PRO A 9 -15.78 -2.56 7.57
N PRO A 10 -15.14 -2.94 8.71
CA PRO A 10 -14.43 -2.02 9.59
C PRO A 10 -13.15 -1.39 8.98
N SER A 11 -12.77 -1.76 7.76
CA SER A 11 -11.60 -1.21 7.05
C SER A 11 -11.91 -0.02 6.13
N CYS A 12 -13.18 0.28 5.85
CA CYS A 12 -13.55 1.30 4.85
C CYS A 12 -13.70 2.73 5.39
N SER A 13 -13.64 2.97 6.71
CA SER A 13 -13.92 4.30 7.29
C SER A 13 -12.80 5.33 7.09
N LEU A 14 -11.53 4.92 7.18
CA LEU A 14 -10.41 5.88 7.11
C LEU A 14 -10.01 6.26 5.68
N CYS A 15 -10.20 5.36 4.71
CA CYS A 15 -9.81 5.59 3.31
C CYS A 15 -10.87 6.38 2.52
N ALA A 16 -12.17 6.20 2.85
CA ALA A 16 -13.26 6.88 2.16
C ALA A 16 -13.35 8.39 2.46
N LEU A 17 -12.90 8.84 3.64
CA LEU A 17 -12.96 10.27 4.01
C LEU A 17 -11.83 11.11 3.41
N LEU A 18 -10.69 10.51 3.04
CA LEU A 18 -9.62 11.19 2.29
C LEU A 18 -9.85 11.15 0.77
N CYS A 19 -10.58 10.15 0.26
CA CYS A 19 -10.79 9.87 -1.17
C CYS A 19 -12.09 10.46 -1.76
N ALA A 20 -12.74 11.38 -1.04
CA ALA A 20 -13.93 12.09 -1.52
C ALA A 20 -13.59 13.24 -2.52
N CYS A 21 -12.31 13.61 -2.68
CA CYS A 21 -11.76 14.29 -3.87
C CYS A 21 -11.26 13.19 -4.83
N LEU A 22 -11.77 12.94 -6.03
CA LEU A 22 -12.04 13.90 -7.09
C LEU A 22 -13.01 13.26 -8.10
N ARG A 23 -14.14 13.92 -8.32
CA ARG A 23 -15.22 13.57 -9.26
C ARG A 23 -14.79 13.81 -10.74
N SER A 24 -13.70 13.19 -11.20
CA SER A 24 -13.22 13.25 -12.59
C SER A 24 -13.32 11.88 -13.26
N PRO A 25 -13.96 11.73 -14.44
CA PRO A 25 -14.17 10.43 -15.10
C PRO A 25 -12.91 9.78 -15.70
N LEU A 26 -11.73 10.45 -15.62
CA LEU A 26 -10.47 10.00 -16.24
C LEU A 26 -9.31 9.75 -15.26
N CYS A 27 -9.38 10.19 -14.00
CA CYS A 27 -8.38 9.83 -12.96
C CYS A 27 -8.38 8.30 -12.68
N SER A 28 -9.41 7.63 -13.20
CA SER A 28 -10.05 6.44 -12.68
C SER A 28 -9.69 5.12 -13.36
N THR A 29 -8.83 5.08 -14.39
CA THR A 29 -8.79 3.82 -15.16
C THR A 29 -8.09 2.67 -14.43
N ARG A 30 -7.15 2.89 -13.48
CA ARG A 30 -6.66 1.78 -12.62
C ARG A 30 -6.22 2.12 -11.18
N TYR A 31 -5.48 3.21 -10.91
CA TYR A 31 -4.97 3.48 -9.54
C TYR A 31 -5.08 4.93 -9.05
N GLY A 32 -5.37 5.93 -9.89
CA GLY A 32 -5.80 7.28 -9.48
C GLY A 32 -5.09 7.93 -8.28
N GLY A 33 -3.77 7.75 -8.13
CA GLY A 33 -3.02 8.25 -6.97
C GLY A 33 -3.48 7.68 -5.62
N CYS A 34 -4.23 6.59 -5.61
CA CYS A 34 -4.70 5.93 -4.41
C CYS A 34 -3.57 5.10 -3.80
N GLU A 35 -3.48 5.15 -2.48
CA GLU A 35 -2.58 4.33 -1.69
C GLU A 35 -3.39 3.22 -1.04
N PRO A 36 -3.51 2.04 -1.70
CA PRO A 36 -4.27 0.95 -1.12
C PRO A 36 -3.55 0.45 0.13
N HIS A 37 -4.29 0.36 1.22
CA HIS A 37 -3.78 -0.03 2.53
C HIS A 37 -2.96 -1.34 2.50
N THR A 38 -3.33 -2.29 1.64
CA THR A 38 -2.63 -3.56 1.46
C THR A 38 -1.22 -3.40 0.88
N ILE A 39 -1.04 -2.50 -0.10
CA ILE A 39 0.28 -2.23 -0.69
C ILE A 39 1.12 -1.42 0.29
N ALA A 40 0.52 -0.44 0.99
CA ALA A 40 1.20 0.32 2.03
C ALA A 40 1.70 -0.58 3.17
N ALA A 41 0.88 -1.51 3.65
CA ALA A 41 1.27 -2.48 4.68
C ALA A 41 2.39 -3.41 4.21
N TYR A 42 2.34 -3.89 2.96
CA TYR A 42 3.41 -4.72 2.38
C TYR A 42 4.73 -3.97 2.28
N VAL A 43 4.72 -2.76 1.69
CA VAL A 43 5.93 -1.93 1.52
C VAL A 43 6.50 -1.54 2.89
N GLY A 44 5.66 -1.19 3.86
CA GLY A 44 6.10 -0.91 5.24
C GLY A 44 6.76 -2.11 5.92
N GLY A 45 6.24 -3.32 5.69
CA GLY A 45 6.85 -4.57 6.18
C GLY A 45 8.24 -4.83 5.59
N VAL A 46 8.39 -4.71 4.27
CA VAL A 46 9.70 -4.88 3.60
C VAL A 46 10.68 -3.78 4.04
N ALA A 47 10.24 -2.52 4.07
CA ALA A 47 11.09 -1.40 4.45
C ALA A 47 11.59 -1.50 5.91
N SER A 48 10.72 -1.87 6.85
CA SER A 48 11.10 -2.04 8.26
C SER A 48 12.08 -3.20 8.46
N GLN A 49 11.90 -4.29 7.72
CA GLN A 49 12.83 -5.42 7.77
C GLN A 49 14.20 -5.03 7.22
N GLU A 50 14.27 -4.33 6.09
CA GLU A 50 15.54 -3.84 5.54
C GLU A 50 16.23 -2.83 6.46
N ALA A 51 15.46 -1.94 7.10
CA ALA A 51 15.99 -1.04 8.11
C ALA A 51 16.66 -1.80 9.27
N LEU A 52 16.05 -2.89 9.73
CA LEU A 52 16.64 -3.73 10.80
C LEU A 52 17.94 -4.40 10.34
N LYS A 53 18.02 -4.84 9.08
CA LYS A 53 19.26 -5.42 8.52
C LYS A 53 20.39 -4.39 8.52
N LEU A 54 20.08 -3.15 8.16
CA LEU A 54 21.04 -2.03 8.20
C LEU A 54 21.49 -1.69 9.63
N ILE A 55 20.57 -1.67 10.60
CA ILE A 55 20.88 -1.33 12.00
C ILE A 55 21.72 -2.41 12.67
N THR A 56 21.37 -3.68 12.47
CA THR A 56 22.01 -4.79 13.16
C THR A 56 23.30 -5.25 12.49
N GLY A 57 23.46 -5.03 11.17
CA GLY A 57 24.61 -5.52 10.42
C GLY A 57 24.70 -7.04 10.33
N LEU A 58 23.64 -7.76 10.73
CA LEU A 58 23.62 -9.22 10.81
C LEU A 58 23.13 -9.89 9.51
N PHE A 59 22.66 -9.11 8.53
CA PHE A 59 22.12 -9.60 7.27
C PHE A 59 22.50 -8.69 6.10
N VAL A 60 22.56 -9.27 4.90
CA VAL A 60 22.86 -8.54 3.66
C VAL A 60 21.62 -7.74 3.23
N PRO A 61 21.73 -6.41 3.04
CA PRO A 61 20.62 -5.57 2.58
C PRO A 61 20.30 -5.81 1.11
N ILE A 62 19.05 -5.54 0.73
CA ILE A 62 18.61 -5.56 -0.66
C ILE A 62 19.36 -4.49 -1.47
N GLY A 63 19.75 -4.84 -2.70
CA GLY A 63 20.37 -3.91 -3.64
C GLY A 63 19.41 -2.84 -4.12
N ASN A 64 19.66 -1.59 -3.70
CA ASN A 64 19.18 -0.30 -4.23
C ASN A 64 17.68 -0.12 -4.46
N THR A 65 17.03 -0.88 -5.36
CA THR A 65 15.62 -0.69 -5.68
C THR A 65 14.81 -1.99 -5.71
N HIS A 66 13.77 -2.05 -4.88
CA HIS A 66 12.77 -3.12 -4.87
C HIS A 66 11.44 -2.55 -5.41
N VAL A 67 10.90 -3.16 -6.47
CA VAL A 67 9.57 -2.79 -7.00
C VAL A 67 8.69 -4.02 -6.99
N PHE A 68 7.50 -3.81 -6.43
CA PHE A 68 6.49 -4.83 -6.22
C PHE A 68 5.24 -4.52 -7.03
N ASN A 69 4.77 -5.50 -7.80
CA ASN A 69 3.52 -5.45 -8.53
C ASN A 69 2.42 -6.12 -7.70
N GLY A 70 1.54 -5.31 -7.10
CA GLY A 70 0.41 -5.80 -6.30
C GLY A 70 -0.69 -6.51 -7.08
N ILE A 71 -0.73 -6.43 -8.42
CA ILE A 71 -1.72 -7.12 -9.26
C ILE A 71 -1.31 -8.58 -9.48
N ALA A 72 -0.04 -8.79 -9.84
CA ALA A 72 0.51 -10.12 -10.09
C ALA A 72 1.12 -10.76 -8.83
N ALA A 73 1.23 -9.99 -7.73
CA ALA A 73 1.93 -10.37 -6.51
C ALA A 73 3.39 -10.81 -6.75
N VAL A 74 4.07 -10.12 -7.68
CA VAL A 74 5.48 -10.39 -8.03
C VAL A 74 6.32 -9.17 -7.68
N GLY A 75 7.46 -9.39 -7.02
CA GLY A 75 8.48 -8.38 -6.76
C GLY A 75 9.81 -8.75 -7.40
N ALA A 76 10.56 -7.74 -7.83
CA ALA A 76 11.91 -7.92 -8.34
C ALA A 76 12.83 -6.81 -7.81
N MET A 77 14.13 -7.13 -7.78
CA MET A 77 15.20 -6.25 -7.33
C MET A 77 15.99 -5.77 -8.54
N TYR A 78 16.29 -4.48 -8.61
CA TYR A 78 17.06 -3.88 -9.72
C TYR A 78 18.25 -3.13 -9.15
N LEU A 79 19.39 -3.35 -9.78
CA LEU A 79 20.57 -2.53 -9.61
C LEU A 79 20.50 -1.39 -10.64
N LEU A 80 19.92 -0.26 -10.26
CA LEU A 80 19.98 1.00 -11.02
C LEU A 80 21.28 1.74 -10.75
#